data_AF-A0A835HV76-F1
#
_entry.id   AF-A0A835HV76-F1
#
_cell.length_a   1.000
_cell.length_b   1.000
_cell.length_c   1.000
_cell.angle_alpha   90.00
_cell.angle_beta   90.00
_cell.angle_gamma   90.00
#
_symmetry.space_group_name_H-M   'P 1'
#
loop_
_entity.id
_entity.type
_entity.pdbx_description
1 polymer ?
#
loop_
_entity_poly.entity_id
_entity_poly.type
_entity_poly.pdbx_seq_one_letter_code
_entity_poly.pdbx_strand_id
1 'polypeptide(L)'
;MAFNKPIRTLKVEEEEETLLPMSPTGQCLSERLSSNQPLWEVHVVKYPSMNGAGSLVFKFSHALGDGYSIVSVIFSAIERADDPSLPLTLPNMSLSITGGKKSLWNYFMMCFNTVSDLSFSVLKGSVLVDSKSAVRSGMVGVEFEPIAISSISISMERLNLVKSEIGGTVNDVVTGLIYYIIHLYMLRKGDTSGGKNMNLLVMFNMRMLGGYKNIAEMMKANIWGNRVAFLHAPIPNITGEEKIDPLYFINKGKEVMDRKKNSLFTFLTNPIINVLRCLKGPKGVADYVHSNFKNTTTTVTSLIGPKEKLALAGHPISSSYFIVAGIPQSLVFTVASCMGQLRLVATTQKNFIDSQPFAACMREAFENIFDAACDHGRNP
;
A
#
# COMPACT_ATOMS: atom_id res chain seq x y z
N MET A 1 -5.23 -31.51 6.19
CA MET A 1 -6.54 -32.04 6.61
C MET A 1 -7.13 -31.19 7.75
N ALA A 2 -7.25 -29.86 7.56
CA ALA A 2 -7.60 -28.91 8.63
C ALA A 2 -8.65 -27.85 8.22
N PHE A 3 -9.55 -28.18 7.28
CA PHE A 3 -10.67 -27.32 6.87
C PHE A 3 -12.03 -27.92 7.27
N ASN A 4 -12.15 -28.50 8.48
CA ASN A 4 -13.40 -29.11 8.97
C ASN A 4 -13.90 -28.52 10.30
N LYS A 5 -13.69 -27.22 10.54
CA LYS A 5 -14.40 -26.51 11.61
C LYS A 5 -15.37 -25.49 10.99
N PRO A 6 -16.64 -25.45 11.45
CA PRO A 6 -17.64 -24.56 10.87
C PRO A 6 -17.24 -23.10 11.05
N ILE A 7 -17.51 -22.30 10.02
CA ILE A 7 -17.38 -20.84 10.02
C ILE A 7 -18.23 -20.29 11.17
N ARG A 8 -17.59 -20.00 12.31
CA ARG A 8 -18.12 -19.22 13.43
C ARG A 8 -17.41 -17.87 13.30
N THR A 9 -17.91 -16.89 12.56
CA THR A 9 -19.07 -16.06 12.90
C THR A 9 -19.47 -15.30 11.64
N LEU A 10 -20.73 -15.42 11.19
CA LEU A 10 -21.33 -14.53 10.19
C LEU A 10 -22.11 -13.47 10.95
N LYS A 11 -21.69 -12.20 10.88
CA LYS A 11 -22.49 -11.08 11.35
C LYS A 11 -23.26 -10.51 10.16
N VAL A 12 -24.58 -10.36 10.34
CA VAL A 12 -25.47 -9.67 9.40
C VAL A 12 -25.83 -8.35 10.08
N GLU A 13 -25.44 -7.23 9.48
CA GLU A 13 -25.81 -5.89 9.95
C GLU A 13 -26.96 -5.37 9.07
N GLU A 14 -28.07 -4.96 9.71
CA GLU A 14 -29.25 -4.34 9.10
C GLU A 14 -29.33 -2.88 9.56
N GLU A 15 -29.05 -1.90 8.69
CA GLU A 15 -29.31 -0.48 8.96
C GLU A 15 -29.68 0.30 7.67
N GLU A 16 -30.50 1.35 7.83
CA GLU A 16 -31.30 2.03 6.81
C GLU A 16 -30.62 3.29 6.20
N GLU A 17 -30.91 3.48 4.91
CA GLU A 17 -30.66 4.55 3.92
C GLU A 17 -29.99 5.91 4.32
N THR A 18 -28.89 6.28 3.64
CA THR A 18 -28.75 7.51 2.79
C THR A 18 -27.33 7.65 2.18
N LEU A 19 -27.31 8.18 0.95
CA LEU A 19 -26.20 8.49 0.03
C LEU A 19 -24.76 8.72 0.61
N LEU A 20 -23.78 8.01 -0.01
CA LEU A 20 -22.30 8.05 0.08
C LEU A 20 -21.59 7.05 1.04
N PRO A 21 -20.38 6.56 0.67
CA PRO A 21 -20.08 5.13 0.50
C PRO A 21 -19.21 4.55 1.63
N MET A 22 -19.15 3.22 1.75
CA MET A 22 -18.22 2.51 2.66
C MET A 22 -18.34 2.88 4.16
N SER A 23 -19.42 3.52 4.62
CA SER A 23 -19.61 3.86 6.04
C SER A 23 -19.65 2.63 6.97
N PRO A 24 -20.30 1.50 6.61
CA PRO A 24 -20.27 0.30 7.46
C PRO A 24 -18.86 -0.32 7.47
N THR A 25 -18.16 -0.25 6.33
CA THR A 25 -16.79 -0.76 6.20
C THR A 25 -15.80 0.01 7.07
N GLY A 26 -15.91 1.34 7.13
CA GLY A 26 -15.07 2.16 8.00
C GLY A 26 -15.26 1.82 9.48
N GLN A 27 -16.50 1.68 9.93
CA GLN A 27 -16.83 1.30 11.30
C GLN A 27 -16.35 -0.13 11.63
N CYS A 28 -16.65 -1.10 10.75
CA CYS A 28 -16.19 -2.48 10.86
C CYS A 28 -14.66 -2.58 11.00
N LEU A 29 -13.91 -1.76 10.25
CA LEU A 29 -12.44 -1.76 10.28
C LEU A 29 -11.86 -1.07 11.52
N SER A 30 -12.59 -0.14 12.15
CA SER A 30 -12.18 0.50 13.41
C SER A 30 -12.35 -0.41 14.64
N GLU A 31 -13.26 -1.38 14.59
CA GLU A 31 -13.47 -2.31 15.70
C GLU A 31 -12.32 -3.32 15.82
N ARG A 32 -11.88 -3.62 17.04
CA ARG A 32 -10.85 -4.65 17.27
C ARG A 32 -11.46 -6.04 17.17
N LEU A 33 -10.70 -6.96 16.57
CA LEU A 33 -11.01 -8.38 16.59
C LEU A 33 -10.95 -8.90 18.04
N SER A 34 -11.90 -9.77 18.41
CA SER A 34 -11.92 -10.38 19.74
C SER A 34 -10.71 -11.29 19.94
N SER A 35 -10.05 -11.20 21.10
CA SER A 35 -8.95 -12.09 21.48
C SER A 35 -9.38 -13.54 21.73
N ASN A 36 -10.68 -13.77 21.95
CA ASN A 36 -11.24 -15.07 22.31
C ASN A 36 -11.77 -15.84 21.09
N GLN A 37 -11.61 -15.30 19.89
CA GLN A 37 -12.08 -15.88 18.63
C GLN A 37 -10.92 -15.97 17.63
N PRO A 38 -11.07 -16.74 16.54
CA PRO A 38 -10.12 -16.66 15.43
C PRO A 38 -9.93 -15.20 15.01
N LEU A 39 -8.69 -14.81 14.69
CA LEU A 39 -8.34 -13.42 14.38
C LEU A 39 -8.74 -13.01 12.96
N TRP A 40 -9.96 -13.38 12.55
CA TRP A 40 -10.56 -13.03 11.28
C TRP A 40 -12.09 -13.01 11.38
N GLU A 41 -12.72 -12.18 10.55
CA GLU A 41 -14.18 -12.05 10.44
C GLU A 41 -14.57 -11.91 8.96
N VAL A 42 -15.78 -12.35 8.63
CA VAL A 42 -16.40 -12.11 7.32
C VAL A 42 -17.75 -11.45 7.55
N HIS A 43 -17.93 -10.30 6.93
CA HIS A 43 -19.16 -9.51 7.02
C HIS A 43 -19.84 -9.47 5.66
N VAL A 44 -21.15 -9.73 5.66
CA VAL A 44 -21.98 -9.71 4.45
C VAL A 44 -22.85 -8.46 4.48
N VAL A 45 -22.55 -7.50 3.60
CA VAL A 45 -23.32 -6.27 3.44
C VAL A 45 -24.25 -6.46 2.25
N LYS A 46 -25.54 -6.65 2.53
CA LYS A 46 -26.54 -7.01 1.51
C LYS A 46 -27.06 -5.83 0.68
N TYR A 47 -26.61 -4.62 1.01
CA TYR A 47 -27.08 -3.41 0.34
C TYR A 47 -26.39 -3.21 -1.01
N PRO A 48 -27.15 -2.94 -2.07
CA PRO A 48 -26.58 -2.59 -3.37
C PRO A 48 -25.71 -1.33 -3.25
N SER A 49 -24.60 -1.34 -3.97
CA SER A 49 -23.74 -0.18 -4.17
C SER A 49 -23.63 0.13 -5.66
N MET A 50 -23.03 1.26 -6.01
CA MET A 50 -22.67 1.56 -7.40
C MET A 50 -21.81 0.47 -8.06
N ASN A 51 -21.16 -0.37 -7.26
CA ASN A 51 -20.29 -1.43 -7.77
C ASN A 51 -20.95 -2.81 -7.74
N GLY A 52 -22.14 -3.04 -7.17
CA GLY A 52 -22.72 -4.40 -7.17
C GLY A 52 -23.89 -4.59 -6.22
N ALA A 53 -24.54 -5.75 -6.30
CA ALA A 53 -25.74 -6.07 -5.54
C ALA A 53 -25.51 -6.28 -4.03
N GLY A 54 -24.26 -6.50 -3.62
CA GLY A 54 -23.86 -6.65 -2.23
C GLY A 54 -22.34 -6.64 -2.11
N SER A 55 -21.83 -6.60 -0.88
CA SER A 55 -20.39 -6.58 -0.58
C SER A 55 -20.03 -7.62 0.47
N LEU A 56 -18.84 -8.20 0.33
CA LEU A 56 -18.22 -9.06 1.34
C LEU A 56 -16.98 -8.37 1.88
N VAL A 57 -16.91 -8.23 3.20
CA VAL A 57 -15.74 -7.66 3.88
C VAL A 57 -15.04 -8.77 4.64
N PHE A 58 -13.83 -9.10 4.19
CA PHE A 58 -12.95 -10.01 4.92
C PHE A 58 -11.99 -9.19 5.76
N LYS A 59 -12.03 -9.39 7.07
CA LYS A 59 -11.19 -8.68 8.04
C LYS A 59 -10.25 -9.67 8.70
N PHE A 60 -8.95 -9.40 8.66
CA PHE A 60 -7.92 -10.29 9.20
C PHE A 60 -6.95 -9.51 10.08
N SER A 61 -6.50 -10.12 11.17
CA SER A 61 -5.37 -9.57 11.94
C SER A 61 -4.06 -9.81 11.22
N HIS A 62 -3.19 -8.80 11.20
CA HIS A 62 -1.83 -8.88 10.68
C HIS A 62 -0.94 -9.88 11.47
N ALA A 63 -1.40 -10.35 12.63
CA ALA A 63 -0.77 -11.45 13.36
C ALA A 63 -0.82 -12.78 12.58
N LEU A 64 -1.80 -12.96 11.69
CA LEU A 64 -1.93 -14.17 10.87
C LEU A 64 -0.92 -14.19 9.71
N GLY A 65 -0.66 -13.04 9.12
CA GLY A 65 0.25 -12.91 7.99
C GLY A 65 0.14 -11.53 7.34
N ASP A 66 1.01 -11.28 6.37
CA ASP A 66 0.97 -10.03 5.61
C ASP A 66 -0.08 -10.09 4.51
N GLY A 67 -0.30 -8.95 3.85
CA GLY A 67 -1.27 -8.82 2.77
C GLY A 67 -1.13 -9.91 1.70
N TYR A 68 0.09 -10.25 1.28
CA TYR A 68 0.30 -11.28 0.27
C TYR A 68 -0.11 -12.68 0.76
N SER A 69 0.24 -13.02 2.00
CA SER A 69 -0.14 -14.31 2.60
C SER A 69 -1.65 -14.44 2.74
N ILE A 70 -2.32 -13.40 3.24
CA ILE A 70 -3.78 -13.38 3.43
C ILE A 70 -4.50 -13.46 2.07
N VAL A 71 -4.07 -12.65 1.11
CA VAL A 71 -4.70 -12.59 -0.21
C VAL A 71 -4.51 -13.89 -0.99
N SER A 72 -3.39 -14.61 -0.79
CA SER A 72 -3.23 -15.94 -1.36
C SER A 72 -4.25 -16.96 -0.85
N VAL A 73 -4.70 -16.83 0.41
CA VAL A 73 -5.76 -17.66 0.98
C VAL A 73 -7.11 -17.27 0.38
N ILE A 74 -7.41 -15.97 0.28
CA ILE A 74 -8.66 -15.48 -0.32
C ILE A 74 -8.76 -15.95 -1.77
N PHE A 75 -7.70 -15.79 -2.57
CA PHE A 75 -7.69 -16.24 -3.96
C PHE A 75 -7.79 -17.75 -4.12
N SER A 76 -7.43 -18.56 -3.11
CA SER A 76 -7.67 -20.01 -3.17
C SER A 76 -9.16 -20.39 -3.05
N ALA A 77 -10.01 -19.47 -2.60
CA ALA A 77 -11.46 -19.64 -2.51
C ALA A 77 -12.22 -18.88 -3.62
N ILE A 78 -11.51 -18.18 -4.51
CA ILE A 78 -12.10 -17.41 -5.61
C ILE A 78 -11.84 -18.16 -6.91
N GLU A 79 -12.82 -18.13 -7.79
CA GLU A 79 -12.80 -18.80 -9.09
C GLU A 79 -12.71 -17.76 -10.22
N ARG A 80 -12.36 -18.24 -11.40
CA ARG A 80 -12.48 -17.46 -12.63
C ARG A 80 -13.95 -17.35 -13.04
N ALA A 81 -14.38 -16.14 -13.39
CA ALA A 81 -15.74 -15.90 -13.84
C ALA A 81 -16.01 -16.43 -15.25
N ASP A 82 -14.97 -16.58 -16.08
CA ASP A 82 -15.07 -17.10 -17.44
C ASP A 82 -15.06 -18.63 -17.49
N ASP A 83 -14.18 -19.26 -16.71
CA ASP A 83 -14.12 -20.72 -16.59
C ASP A 83 -13.66 -21.13 -15.18
N PRO A 84 -14.58 -21.55 -14.28
CA PRO A 84 -14.26 -21.96 -12.92
C PRO A 84 -13.30 -23.15 -12.80
N SER A 85 -13.13 -23.94 -13.86
CA SER A 85 -12.23 -25.10 -13.86
C SER A 85 -10.75 -24.72 -14.00
N LEU A 86 -10.46 -23.50 -14.45
CA LEU A 86 -9.11 -23.00 -14.66
C LEU A 86 -8.57 -22.30 -13.41
N PRO A 87 -7.27 -22.48 -13.07
CA PRO A 87 -6.66 -21.80 -11.96
C PRO A 87 -6.50 -20.29 -12.25
N LEU A 88 -6.47 -19.49 -11.17
CA LEU A 88 -6.11 -18.08 -11.24
C LEU A 88 -4.63 -17.90 -11.58
N THR A 89 -4.33 -16.99 -12.53
CA THR A 89 -2.95 -16.65 -12.84
C THR A 89 -2.46 -15.54 -11.92
N LEU A 90 -1.58 -15.88 -10.97
CA LEU A 90 -0.86 -14.88 -10.19
C LEU A 90 0.39 -14.40 -10.93
N PRO A 91 0.65 -13.08 -10.97
CA PRO A 91 1.77 -12.53 -11.71
C PRO A 91 3.11 -12.95 -11.12
N ASN A 92 4.05 -13.33 -12.00
CA ASN A 92 5.43 -13.60 -11.62
C ASN A 92 6.11 -12.30 -11.19
N MET A 93 6.27 -12.10 -9.88
CA MET A 93 7.10 -11.04 -9.35
C MET A 93 8.49 -11.60 -9.03
N SER A 94 9.42 -11.47 -9.98
CA SER A 94 10.84 -11.68 -9.70
C SER A 94 11.58 -10.35 -9.85
N LEU A 95 12.37 -10.01 -8.82
CA LEU A 95 13.38 -8.97 -8.95
C LEU A 95 14.56 -9.57 -9.71
N SER A 96 14.70 -9.20 -10.99
CA SER A 96 15.91 -9.48 -11.75
C SER A 96 17.05 -8.62 -11.22
N ILE A 97 18.01 -9.26 -10.54
CA ILE A 97 19.30 -8.62 -10.26
C ILE A 97 20.10 -8.72 -11.55
N THR A 98 20.08 -7.66 -12.36
CA THR A 98 20.92 -7.59 -13.55
C THR A 98 22.39 -7.55 -13.13
N GLY A 99 23.05 -8.71 -13.22
CA GLY A 99 24.47 -8.89 -12.96
C GLY A 99 25.33 -8.39 -14.12
N GLY A 100 25.49 -7.08 -14.25
CA GLY A 100 26.51 -6.48 -15.12
C GLY A 100 27.85 -6.31 -14.38
N LYS A 101 28.97 -6.22 -15.12
CA LYS A 101 30.26 -5.79 -14.53
C LYS A 101 30.08 -4.40 -13.91
N LYS A 102 30.05 -4.32 -12.59
CA LYS A 102 29.95 -3.05 -11.87
C LYS A 102 31.35 -2.46 -11.69
N SER A 103 31.52 -1.18 -12.00
CA SER A 103 32.75 -0.43 -11.68
C SER A 103 32.95 -0.37 -10.15
N LEU A 104 34.19 -0.21 -9.69
CA LEU A 104 34.54 0.02 -8.28
C LEU A 104 33.74 1.19 -7.68
N TRP A 105 33.50 2.24 -8.48
CA TRP A 105 32.67 3.38 -8.08
C TRP A 105 31.23 2.98 -7.76
N ASN A 106 30.65 2.07 -8.56
CA ASN A 106 29.29 1.58 -8.33
C ASN A 106 29.21 0.76 -7.03
N TYR A 107 30.24 -0.01 -6.70
CA TYR A 107 30.33 -0.71 -5.42
C TYR A 107 30.43 0.27 -4.25
N PHE A 108 31.28 1.29 -4.36
CA PHE A 108 31.39 2.34 -3.35
C PHE A 108 30.05 3.05 -3.11
N MET A 109 29.38 3.47 -4.18
CA MET A 109 28.05 4.12 -4.10
C MET A 109 27.01 3.18 -3.48
N MET A 110 27.03 1.89 -3.82
CA MET A 110 26.12 0.90 -3.22
C MET A 110 26.36 0.75 -1.71
N CYS A 111 27.62 0.69 -1.27
CA CYS A 111 27.97 0.65 0.15
C CYS A 111 27.53 1.92 0.87
N PHE A 112 27.82 3.10 0.31
CA PHE A 112 27.42 4.38 0.87
C PHE A 112 25.90 4.50 1.00
N ASN A 113 25.16 4.17 -0.06
CA ASN A 113 23.69 4.14 -0.03
C ASN A 113 23.16 3.17 1.02
N THR A 114 23.79 1.99 1.15
CA THR A 114 23.40 0.98 2.14
C THR A 114 23.55 1.53 3.55
N VAL A 115 24.72 2.10 3.89
CA VAL A 115 24.96 2.70 5.21
C VAL A 115 23.99 3.84 5.48
N SER A 116 23.81 4.74 4.51
CA SER A 116 22.88 5.87 4.61
C SER A 116 21.44 5.41 4.88
N ASP A 117 20.94 4.43 4.12
CA ASP A 117 19.58 3.90 4.28
C ASP A 117 19.38 3.19 5.62
N LEU A 118 20.40 2.44 6.07
CA LEU A 118 20.40 1.79 7.38
C LEU A 118 20.36 2.81 8.51
N SER A 119 21.26 3.79 8.50
CA SER A 119 21.31 4.86 9.48
C SER A 119 19.97 5.61 9.53
N PHE A 120 19.41 5.95 8.37
CA PHE A 120 18.12 6.64 8.30
C PHE A 120 16.98 5.80 8.88
N SER A 121 16.90 4.51 8.55
CA SER A 121 15.88 3.59 9.10
C SER A 121 16.01 3.38 10.61
N VAL A 122 17.23 3.37 11.14
CA VAL A 122 17.47 3.29 12.60
C VAL A 122 17.07 4.58 13.29
N LEU A 123 17.42 5.73 12.72
CA LEU A 123 17.03 7.04 13.26
C LEU A 123 15.51 7.22 13.23
N LYS A 124 14.85 6.80 12.15
CA LYS A 124 13.38 6.81 12.02
C LYS A 124 12.70 5.90 13.04
N GLY A 125 13.26 4.72 13.29
CA GLY A 125 12.77 3.81 14.33
C GLY A 125 13.10 4.22 15.77
N SER A 126 13.71 5.40 15.98
CA SER A 126 14.07 5.89 17.31
C SER A 126 13.63 7.35 17.50
N VAL A 127 14.43 8.32 17.05
CA VAL A 127 14.30 9.74 17.41
C VAL A 127 13.81 10.65 16.30
N LEU A 128 13.97 10.25 15.02
CA LEU A 128 13.70 11.12 13.90
C LEU A 128 12.21 11.07 13.50
N VAL A 129 11.47 12.11 13.85
CA VAL A 129 10.02 12.23 13.59
C VAL A 129 9.77 13.21 12.44
N ASP A 130 8.90 12.85 11.50
CA ASP A 130 8.47 13.77 10.44
C ASP A 130 7.70 14.97 10.99
N SER A 131 7.81 16.08 10.26
CA SER A 131 7.10 17.32 10.56
C SER A 131 5.58 17.10 10.57
N LYS A 132 4.86 17.83 11.42
CA LYS A 132 3.40 17.92 11.32
C LYS A 132 3.01 18.62 10.00
N SER A 133 1.95 18.12 9.38
CA SER A 133 1.43 18.67 8.13
C SER A 133 -0.07 18.40 8.01
N ALA A 134 -0.71 18.94 6.97
CA ALA A 134 -2.11 18.65 6.65
C ALA A 134 -2.42 17.16 6.47
N VAL A 135 -1.40 16.31 6.27
CA VAL A 135 -1.54 14.85 6.12
C VAL A 135 -0.95 14.05 7.29
N ARG A 136 -0.37 14.72 8.31
CA ARG A 136 0.19 14.08 9.50
C ARG A 136 -0.10 14.88 10.77
N SER A 137 -1.04 14.41 11.59
CA SER A 137 -1.42 15.08 12.85
C SER A 137 -0.31 15.00 13.91
N GLY A 138 0.44 13.90 13.92
CA GLY A 138 1.43 13.60 14.95
C GLY A 138 0.82 13.28 16.31
N MET A 139 -0.48 12.98 16.35
CA MET A 139 -1.19 12.59 17.56
C MET A 139 -0.78 11.17 17.99
N VAL A 140 -0.66 10.96 19.30
CA VAL A 140 -0.40 9.63 19.87
C VAL A 140 -1.71 8.84 19.88
N GLY A 141 -1.67 7.57 19.46
CA GLY A 141 -2.86 6.72 19.44
C GLY A 141 -3.77 6.93 18.22
N VAL A 142 -3.28 7.58 17.16
CA VAL A 142 -4.02 7.78 15.91
C VAL A 142 -4.52 6.47 15.28
N GLU A 143 -3.85 5.35 15.56
CA GLU A 143 -4.26 4.01 15.16
C GLU A 143 -5.61 3.54 15.74
N PHE A 144 -6.13 4.24 16.76
CA PHE A 144 -7.41 3.95 17.40
C PHE A 144 -8.50 4.95 17.04
N GLU A 145 -8.16 5.99 16.28
CA GLU A 145 -9.11 6.99 15.84
C GLU A 145 -10.02 6.44 14.74
N PRO A 146 -11.25 6.97 14.63
CA PRO A 146 -12.13 6.63 13.51
C PRO A 146 -11.46 6.97 12.17
N ILE A 147 -11.71 6.14 11.17
CA ILE A 147 -11.16 6.32 9.82
C ILE A 147 -12.24 6.73 8.81
N ALA A 148 -11.80 7.42 7.76
CA ALA A 148 -12.56 7.60 6.54
C ALA A 148 -11.78 6.99 5.37
N ILE A 149 -12.49 6.53 4.35
CA ILE A 149 -11.87 5.83 3.23
C ILE A 149 -12.25 6.52 1.92
N SER A 150 -11.23 6.83 1.13
CA SER A 150 -11.38 7.39 -0.22
C SER A 150 -10.70 6.48 -1.21
N SER A 151 -11.22 6.37 -2.44
CA SER A 151 -10.59 5.54 -3.46
C SER A 151 -10.80 6.09 -4.87
N ILE A 152 -9.85 5.79 -5.75
CA ILE A 152 -9.97 5.97 -7.19
C ILE A 152 -9.66 4.66 -7.90
N SER A 153 -10.18 4.54 -9.13
CA SER A 153 -9.92 3.40 -10.01
C SER A 153 -9.26 3.91 -11.26
N ILE A 154 -8.18 3.26 -11.65
CA ILE A 154 -7.38 3.62 -12.80
C ILE A 154 -7.30 2.39 -13.68
N SER A 155 -7.65 2.51 -14.97
CA SER A 155 -7.45 1.39 -15.89
C SER A 155 -5.96 1.10 -16.06
N MET A 156 -5.60 -0.18 -16.12
CA MET A 156 -4.21 -0.56 -16.38
C MET A 156 -3.70 -0.06 -17.73
N GLU A 157 -4.59 0.16 -18.70
CA GLU A 157 -4.26 0.78 -19.99
C GLU A 157 -3.75 2.21 -19.82
N ARG A 158 -4.54 3.09 -19.18
CA ARG A 158 -4.15 4.49 -18.94
C ARG A 158 -2.87 4.58 -18.12
N LEU A 159 -2.74 3.71 -17.12
CA LEU A 159 -1.54 3.65 -16.29
C LEU A 159 -0.30 3.21 -17.08
N ASN A 160 -0.46 2.25 -18.00
CA ASN A 160 0.63 1.80 -18.86
C ASN A 160 1.06 2.86 -19.87
N LEU A 161 0.14 3.71 -20.36
CA LEU A 161 0.49 4.85 -21.21
C LEU A 161 1.42 5.82 -20.48
N VAL A 162 1.04 6.26 -19.27
CA VAL A 162 1.89 7.13 -18.43
C VAL A 162 3.25 6.48 -18.15
N LYS A 163 3.26 5.19 -17.81
CA LYS A 163 4.48 4.43 -17.54
C LYS A 163 5.39 4.37 -18.77
N SER A 164 4.82 4.18 -19.97
CA SER A 164 5.57 4.10 -21.22
C SER A 164 6.22 5.44 -21.59
N GLU A 165 5.51 6.55 -21.38
CA GLU A 165 6.02 7.89 -21.67
C GLU A 165 7.21 8.27 -20.78
N ILE A 166 7.07 8.09 -19.47
CA ILE A 166 8.08 8.53 -18.50
C ILE A 166 9.26 7.54 -18.43
N GLY A 167 9.01 6.27 -18.75
CA GLY A 167 9.94 5.17 -18.55
C GLY A 167 10.03 4.74 -17.08
N GLY A 168 9.92 3.43 -16.82
CA GLY A 168 10.01 2.89 -15.47
C GLY A 168 8.94 1.83 -15.19
N THR A 169 8.52 1.73 -13.94
CA THR A 169 7.57 0.73 -13.46
C THR A 169 6.25 1.37 -13.01
N VAL A 170 5.20 0.55 -12.90
CA VAL A 170 3.92 0.97 -12.34
C VAL A 170 4.06 1.53 -10.92
N ASN A 171 4.94 0.95 -10.10
CA ASN A 171 5.16 1.44 -8.73
C ASN A 171 5.80 2.84 -8.72
N ASP A 172 6.60 3.20 -9.72
CA ASP A 172 7.19 4.54 -9.84
C ASP A 172 6.10 5.58 -10.13
N VAL A 173 5.19 5.27 -11.07
CA VAL A 173 4.01 6.11 -11.38
C VAL A 173 3.11 6.27 -10.16
N VAL A 174 2.80 5.18 -9.46
CA VAL A 174 1.98 5.21 -8.24
C VAL A 174 2.63 6.03 -7.12
N THR A 175 3.94 5.92 -6.95
CA THR A 175 4.69 6.70 -5.95
C THR A 175 4.62 8.19 -6.27
N GLY A 176 4.84 8.57 -7.53
CA GLY A 176 4.71 9.96 -7.97
C GLY A 176 3.29 10.50 -7.86
N LEU A 177 2.28 9.68 -8.21
CA LEU A 177 0.88 10.02 -8.00
C LEU A 177 0.59 10.33 -6.52
N ILE A 178 1.08 9.50 -5.59
CA ILE A 178 0.92 9.75 -4.15
C ILE A 178 1.57 11.06 -3.72
N TYR A 179 2.79 11.35 -4.20
CA TYR A 179 3.45 12.62 -3.90
C TYR A 179 2.62 13.82 -4.38
N TYR A 180 2.09 13.73 -5.60
CA TYR A 180 1.29 14.80 -6.17
C TYR A 180 -0.06 14.97 -5.46
N ILE A 181 -0.71 13.89 -5.04
CA ILE A 181 -1.94 13.93 -4.22
C ILE A 181 -1.68 14.68 -2.91
N ILE A 182 -0.59 14.34 -2.22
CA ILE A 182 -0.21 14.99 -0.97
C ILE A 182 0.06 16.49 -1.21
N HIS A 183 0.78 16.81 -2.28
CA HIS A 183 1.06 18.20 -2.66
C HIS A 183 -0.22 18.99 -2.91
N LEU A 184 -1.14 18.50 -3.76
CA LEU A 184 -2.41 19.16 -4.06
C LEU A 184 -3.26 19.36 -2.80
N TYR A 185 -3.32 18.35 -1.92
CA TYR A 185 -4.09 18.45 -0.69
C TYR A 185 -3.49 19.47 0.29
N MET A 186 -2.16 19.49 0.44
CA MET A 186 -1.47 20.47 1.26
C MET A 186 -1.67 21.89 0.72
N LEU A 187 -1.61 22.08 -0.60
CA LEU A 187 -1.88 23.36 -1.25
C LEU A 187 -3.30 23.86 -0.93
N ARG A 188 -4.32 23.01 -1.09
CA ARG A 188 -5.72 23.34 -0.76
C ARG A 188 -5.94 23.65 0.71
N LYS A 189 -5.12 23.08 1.61
CA LYS A 189 -5.16 23.36 3.05
C LYS A 189 -4.31 24.57 3.45
N GLY A 190 -3.65 25.24 2.50
CA GLY A 190 -2.74 26.35 2.78
C GLY A 190 -1.48 25.92 3.54
N ASP A 191 -1.16 24.62 3.56
CA ASP A 191 -0.03 24.06 4.30
C ASP A 191 1.23 24.03 3.44
N THR A 192 1.63 25.19 2.92
CA THR A 192 2.70 25.36 1.93
C THR A 192 4.06 25.76 2.53
N SER A 193 4.20 25.67 3.86
CA SER A 193 5.46 26.04 4.51
C SER A 193 6.60 25.10 4.09
N GLY A 194 7.70 25.71 3.63
CA GLY A 194 8.89 25.01 3.20
C GLY A 194 9.61 24.29 4.34
N GLY A 195 10.54 23.41 3.99
CA GLY A 195 11.45 22.77 4.94
C GLY A 195 10.83 21.66 5.81
N LYS A 196 9.56 21.28 5.58
CA LYS A 196 8.98 20.10 6.24
C LYS A 196 9.67 18.83 5.76
N ASN A 197 10.14 18.04 6.72
CA ASN A 197 10.62 16.70 6.45
C ASN A 197 9.43 15.75 6.46
N MET A 198 9.16 15.13 5.32
CA MET A 198 8.06 14.19 5.13
C MET A 198 8.58 12.96 4.41
N ASN A 199 8.20 11.79 4.88
CA ASN A 199 8.63 10.53 4.27
C ASN A 199 7.42 9.62 4.00
N LEU A 200 7.50 8.95 2.86
CA LEU A 200 6.62 7.86 2.47
C LEU A 200 7.32 6.54 2.81
N LEU A 201 6.67 5.73 3.64
CA LEU A 201 7.11 4.38 3.92
C LEU A 201 6.60 3.43 2.84
N VAL A 202 7.47 3.00 1.94
CA VAL A 202 7.12 2.09 0.84
C VAL A 202 7.30 0.65 1.30
N MET A 203 6.21 -0.10 1.39
CA MET A 203 6.25 -1.52 1.75
C MET A 203 6.46 -2.39 0.52
N PHE A 204 7.36 -3.37 0.62
CA PHE A 204 7.60 -4.32 -0.45
C PHE A 204 7.62 -5.76 0.08
N ASN A 205 7.13 -6.67 -0.76
CA ASN A 205 7.09 -8.09 -0.49
C ASN A 205 8.50 -8.69 -0.69
N MET A 206 9.11 -9.19 0.39
CA MET A 206 10.46 -9.79 0.31
C MET A 206 10.50 -11.09 -0.50
N ARG A 207 9.34 -11.75 -0.73
CA ARG A 207 9.26 -12.97 -1.54
C ARG A 207 9.50 -12.72 -3.03
N MET A 208 9.38 -11.47 -3.49
CA MET A 208 9.71 -11.14 -4.88
C MET A 208 11.20 -11.37 -5.21
N LEU A 209 12.05 -11.47 -4.19
CA LEU A 209 13.46 -11.86 -4.38
C LEU A 209 13.62 -13.35 -4.74
N GLY A 210 12.63 -14.18 -4.41
CA GLY A 210 12.66 -15.64 -4.65
C GLY A 210 11.64 -16.16 -5.67
N GLY A 211 10.75 -15.31 -6.19
CA GLY A 211 9.83 -15.67 -7.29
C GLY A 211 8.71 -16.65 -6.94
N TYR A 212 8.28 -16.71 -5.68
CA TYR A 212 7.28 -17.67 -5.19
C TYR A 212 5.85 -17.35 -5.64
N LYS A 213 5.12 -18.35 -6.15
CA LYS A 213 3.91 -18.15 -6.97
C LYS A 213 2.60 -18.40 -6.22
N ASN A 214 2.49 -19.54 -5.53
CA ASN A 214 1.23 -20.03 -4.98
C ASN A 214 1.35 -20.44 -3.49
N ILE A 215 0.20 -20.59 -2.83
CA ILE A 215 0.17 -20.92 -1.40
C ILE A 215 0.88 -22.23 -1.08
N ALA A 216 0.78 -23.25 -1.95
CA ALA A 216 1.43 -24.54 -1.75
C ALA A 216 2.96 -24.42 -1.77
N GLU A 217 3.53 -23.64 -2.71
CA GLU A 217 4.94 -23.31 -2.76
C GLU A 217 5.38 -22.51 -1.53
N MET A 218 4.58 -21.52 -1.11
CA MET A 218 4.88 -20.72 0.09
C MET A 218 4.90 -21.56 1.37
N MET A 219 3.94 -22.49 1.50
CA MET A 219 3.88 -23.42 2.62
C MET A 219 5.05 -24.41 2.57
N LYS A 220 5.36 -24.97 1.39
CA LYS A 220 6.49 -25.90 1.20
C LYS A 220 7.84 -25.27 1.52
N ALA A 221 8.02 -24.00 1.18
CA ALA A 221 9.25 -23.24 1.47
C ALA A 221 9.26 -22.59 2.87
N ASN A 222 8.20 -22.76 3.67
CA ASN A 222 8.04 -22.14 5.00
C ASN A 222 8.20 -20.59 4.99
N ILE A 223 7.61 -19.95 3.97
CA ILE A 223 7.64 -18.50 3.75
C ILE A 223 6.25 -17.86 3.81
N TRP A 224 5.22 -18.63 4.17
CA TRP A 224 3.89 -18.12 4.50
C TRP A 224 3.94 -17.37 5.84
N GLY A 225 3.25 -16.23 5.94
CA GLY A 225 3.30 -15.33 7.10
C GLY A 225 3.99 -14.00 6.78
N ASN A 226 4.35 -13.21 7.79
CA ASN A 226 4.86 -11.84 7.60
C ASN A 226 6.26 -11.82 6.93
N ARG A 227 6.34 -11.38 5.66
CA ARG A 227 7.59 -11.21 4.89
C ARG A 227 7.60 -9.86 4.14
N VAL A 228 7.43 -8.79 4.90
CA VAL A 228 7.43 -7.42 4.39
C VAL A 228 8.68 -6.70 4.88
N ALA A 229 9.25 -5.86 4.02
CA ALA A 229 10.22 -4.86 4.42
C ALA A 229 9.75 -3.49 3.95
N PHE A 230 10.30 -2.44 4.54
CA PHE A 230 9.89 -1.06 4.26
C PHE A 230 11.08 -0.18 3.92
N LEU A 231 10.89 0.72 2.97
CA LEU A 231 11.86 1.72 2.54
C LEU A 231 11.30 3.12 2.81
N HIS A 232 12.13 3.98 3.39
CA HIS A 232 11.80 5.39 3.53
C HIS A 232 12.10 6.15 2.25
N ALA A 233 11.11 6.82 1.67
CA ALA A 233 11.22 7.63 0.47
C ALA A 233 10.81 9.08 0.79
N PRO A 234 11.70 10.08 0.66
CA PRO A 234 11.35 11.47 0.94
C PRO A 234 10.22 11.96 0.03
N ILE A 235 9.21 12.61 0.62
CA ILE A 235 8.13 13.26 -0.13
C ILE A 235 8.61 14.67 -0.50
N PRO A 236 8.66 15.04 -1.78
CA PRO A 236 9.03 16.40 -2.18
C PRO A 236 8.11 17.45 -1.55
N ASN A 237 8.69 18.41 -0.84
CA ASN A 237 7.97 19.58 -0.33
C ASN A 237 8.37 20.80 -1.15
N ILE A 238 7.50 21.22 -2.06
CA ILE A 238 7.74 22.34 -2.96
C ILE A 238 6.95 23.54 -2.46
N THR A 239 7.64 24.66 -2.28
CA THR A 239 7.06 25.91 -1.80
C THR A 239 6.48 26.74 -2.94
N GLY A 240 5.24 27.19 -2.80
CA GLY A 240 4.77 28.45 -3.42
C GLY A 240 4.59 28.50 -4.93
N GLU A 241 4.65 27.40 -5.67
CA GLU A 241 4.36 27.40 -7.12
C GLU A 241 2.96 26.82 -7.42
N GLU A 242 2.09 27.62 -8.05
CA GLU A 242 0.74 27.20 -8.47
C GLU A 242 0.75 26.21 -9.64
N LYS A 243 1.84 26.13 -10.43
CA LYS A 243 1.95 25.25 -11.59
C LYS A 243 3.30 24.53 -11.60
N ILE A 244 3.30 23.34 -11.04
CA ILE A 244 4.41 22.39 -11.13
C ILE A 244 3.98 21.32 -12.13
N ASP A 245 4.89 20.95 -13.03
CA ASP A 245 4.67 19.82 -13.93
C ASP A 245 4.32 18.56 -13.12
N PRO A 246 3.13 17.95 -13.31
CA PRO A 246 2.75 16.72 -12.60
C PRO A 246 3.75 15.57 -12.78
N LEU A 247 4.46 15.51 -13.91
CA LEU A 247 5.45 14.48 -14.21
C LEU A 247 6.72 14.62 -13.36
N TYR A 248 7.00 15.81 -12.81
CA TYR A 248 8.09 16.04 -11.86
C TYR A 248 8.03 15.04 -10.70
N PHE A 249 6.84 14.81 -10.13
CA PHE A 249 6.66 13.95 -8.98
C PHE A 249 6.97 12.48 -9.29
N ILE A 250 6.65 12.02 -10.50
CA ILE A 250 6.98 10.66 -10.95
C ILE A 250 8.48 10.52 -11.16
N ASN A 251 9.10 11.48 -11.85
CA ASN A 251 10.54 11.50 -12.07
C ASN A 251 11.32 11.52 -10.74
N LYS A 252 10.85 12.30 -9.75
CA LYS A 252 11.43 12.29 -8.41
C LYS A 252 11.24 10.97 -7.66
N GLY A 253 10.03 10.41 -7.71
CA GLY A 253 9.78 9.08 -7.14
C GLY A 253 10.72 8.03 -7.73
N LYS A 254 10.88 8.03 -9.05
CA LYS A 254 11.78 7.14 -9.79
C LYS A 254 13.24 7.33 -9.39
N GLU A 255 13.74 8.56 -9.33
CA GLU A 255 15.10 8.89 -8.90
C GLU A 255 15.40 8.31 -7.51
N VAL A 256 14.48 8.52 -6.55
CA VAL A 256 14.60 7.99 -5.19
C VAL A 256 14.59 6.46 -5.21
N MET A 257 13.65 5.83 -5.93
CA MET A 257 13.54 4.37 -6.00
C MET A 257 14.77 3.72 -6.65
N ASP A 258 15.30 4.30 -7.72
CA ASP A 258 16.49 3.78 -8.39
C ASP A 258 17.74 3.90 -7.51
N ARG A 259 17.86 4.98 -6.72
CA ARG A 259 18.89 5.08 -5.68
C ARG A 259 18.73 4.00 -4.62
N LYS A 260 17.51 3.74 -4.14
CA LYS A 260 17.21 2.70 -3.14
C LYS A 260 17.43 1.28 -3.66
N LYS A 261 17.24 1.04 -4.95
CA LYS A 261 17.61 -0.24 -5.60
C LYS A 261 19.13 -0.42 -5.63
N ASN A 262 19.89 0.66 -5.68
CA ASN A 262 21.35 0.65 -5.53
C ASN A 262 21.79 0.64 -4.05
N SER A 263 21.16 -0.21 -3.25
CA SER A 263 21.40 -0.40 -1.82
C SER A 263 21.13 -1.87 -1.47
N LEU A 264 21.90 -2.44 -0.56
CA LEU A 264 21.68 -3.80 -0.05
C LEU A 264 20.69 -3.84 1.12
N PHE A 265 20.07 -2.70 1.45
CA PHE A 265 19.15 -2.56 2.59
C PHE A 265 18.07 -3.65 2.65
N THR A 266 17.47 -3.97 1.50
CA THR A 266 16.41 -4.97 1.41
C THR A 266 16.87 -6.38 1.79
N PHE A 267 18.14 -6.71 1.52
CA PHE A 267 18.75 -7.99 1.91
C PHE A 267 19.17 -8.00 3.38
N LEU A 268 19.52 -6.84 3.93
CA LEU A 268 19.98 -6.69 5.31
C LEU A 268 18.85 -6.55 6.33
N THR A 269 17.61 -6.33 5.89
CA THR A 269 16.45 -6.11 6.79
C THR A 269 16.24 -7.30 7.75
N ASN A 270 16.26 -8.54 7.25
CA ASN A 270 16.10 -9.74 8.09
C ASN A 270 17.24 -9.90 9.12
N PRO A 271 18.52 -9.82 8.73
CA PRO A 271 19.63 -9.78 9.69
C PRO A 271 19.45 -8.73 10.79
N ILE A 272 19.03 -7.51 10.44
CA ILE A 272 18.84 -6.41 11.40
C ILE A 272 17.72 -6.73 12.38
N ILE A 273 16.58 -7.19 11.89
CA ILE A 273 15.45 -7.61 12.74
C ILE A 273 15.88 -8.73 13.68
N ASN A 274 16.69 -9.68 13.20
CA ASN A 274 17.22 -10.77 14.04
C ASN A 274 18.15 -10.26 15.14
N VAL A 275 19.09 -9.36 14.82
CA VAL A 275 19.96 -8.74 15.82
C VAL A 275 19.13 -7.97 16.85
N LEU A 276 18.16 -7.16 16.40
CA LEU A 276 17.28 -6.42 17.29
C LEU A 276 16.45 -7.36 18.19
N ARG A 277 15.97 -8.48 17.64
CA ARG A 277 15.25 -9.52 18.39
C ARG A 277 16.14 -10.17 19.44
N CYS A 278 17.40 -10.45 19.13
CA CYS A 278 18.37 -10.99 20.10
C CYS A 278 18.66 -9.99 21.23
N LEU A 279 18.77 -8.69 20.92
CA LEU A 279 19.14 -7.66 21.89
C LEU A 279 17.97 -7.18 22.76
N LYS A 280 16.78 -7.01 22.17
CA LYS A 280 15.62 -6.37 22.82
C LYS A 280 14.37 -7.25 22.89
N GLY A 281 14.49 -8.50 22.48
CA GLY A 281 13.37 -9.44 22.43
C GLY A 281 12.28 -9.05 21.41
N PRO A 282 11.16 -9.79 21.38
CA PRO A 282 10.04 -9.52 20.48
C PRO A 282 9.39 -8.15 20.69
N LYS A 283 9.33 -7.67 21.94
CA LYS A 283 8.78 -6.35 22.28
C LYS A 283 9.60 -5.23 21.64
N GLY A 284 10.93 -5.30 21.70
CA GLY A 284 11.78 -4.29 21.06
C GLY A 284 11.65 -4.24 19.54
N VAL A 285 11.39 -5.38 18.89
CA VAL A 285 11.07 -5.41 17.45
C VAL A 285 9.72 -4.76 17.18
N ALA A 286 8.69 -5.07 17.99
CA ALA A 286 7.38 -4.44 17.86
C ALA A 286 7.45 -2.92 18.05
N ASP A 287 8.17 -2.45 19.08
CA ASP A 287 8.38 -1.03 19.35
C ASP A 287 9.13 -0.34 18.20
N TYR A 288 10.13 -1.00 17.60
CA TYR A 288 10.87 -0.47 16.44
C TYR A 288 9.97 -0.33 15.21
N VAL A 289 9.16 -1.35 14.90
CA VAL A 289 8.22 -1.32 13.77
C VAL A 289 7.15 -0.24 14.01
N HIS A 290 6.56 -0.22 15.21
CA HIS A 290 5.57 0.79 15.59
C HIS A 290 6.14 2.21 15.48
N SER A 291 7.36 2.43 15.98
CA SER A 291 8.04 3.72 15.90
C SER A 291 8.30 4.14 14.45
N ASN A 292 8.69 3.22 13.56
CA ASN A 292 8.86 3.55 12.13
C ASN A 292 7.57 4.05 11.49
N PHE A 293 6.43 3.41 11.77
CA PHE A 293 5.13 3.90 11.27
C PHE A 293 4.78 5.26 11.89
N LYS A 294 4.84 5.37 13.22
CA LYS A 294 4.49 6.59 13.97
C LYS A 294 5.33 7.82 13.56
N ASN A 295 6.61 7.60 13.29
CA ASN A 295 7.57 8.66 13.00
C ASN A 295 7.60 9.08 11.53
N THR A 296 6.82 8.40 10.67
CA THR A 296 6.78 8.64 9.23
C THR A 296 5.43 9.23 8.81
N THR A 297 5.42 10.15 7.85
CA THR A 297 4.22 10.87 7.40
C THR A 297 3.11 9.94 6.93
N THR A 298 3.43 8.97 6.07
CA THR A 298 2.44 8.05 5.52
C THR A 298 3.12 6.78 5.02
N THR A 299 2.32 5.77 4.68
CA THR A 299 2.78 4.48 4.14
C THR A 299 2.03 4.18 2.85
N VAL A 300 2.71 3.52 1.91
CA VAL A 300 2.06 2.84 0.78
C VAL A 300 2.40 1.36 0.81
N THR A 301 1.39 0.53 0.59
CA THR A 301 1.55 -0.89 0.30
C THR A 301 0.90 -1.24 -1.03
N SER A 302 1.49 -2.16 -1.79
CA SER A 302 1.05 -2.55 -3.13
C SER A 302 0.87 -4.05 -3.24
N LEU A 303 -0.24 -4.45 -3.84
CA LEU A 303 -0.60 -5.83 -4.12
C LEU A 303 -0.91 -6.01 -5.61
N ILE A 304 -0.48 -7.13 -6.17
CA ILE A 304 -0.79 -7.50 -7.56
C ILE A 304 -1.61 -8.77 -7.52
N GLY A 305 -2.85 -8.67 -7.98
CA GLY A 305 -3.81 -9.76 -8.08
C GLY A 305 -3.97 -10.30 -9.50
N PRO A 306 -4.90 -11.24 -9.70
CA PRO A 306 -5.22 -11.82 -11.00
C PRO A 306 -5.70 -10.78 -12.00
N LYS A 307 -5.47 -11.07 -13.29
CA LYS A 307 -5.95 -10.23 -14.40
C LYS A 307 -7.33 -10.64 -14.88
N GLU A 308 -7.68 -11.90 -14.66
CA GLU A 308 -8.93 -12.52 -15.04
C GLU A 308 -10.10 -11.95 -14.24
N LYS A 309 -11.29 -12.00 -14.82
CA LYS A 309 -12.52 -11.69 -14.08
C LYS A 309 -12.74 -12.76 -13.02
N LEU A 310 -13.14 -12.34 -11.83
CA LEU A 310 -13.26 -13.21 -10.67
C LEU A 310 -14.73 -13.47 -10.33
N ALA A 311 -15.00 -14.64 -9.75
CA ALA A 311 -16.28 -15.01 -9.18
C ALA A 311 -16.10 -15.70 -7.84
N LEU A 312 -17.06 -15.55 -6.94
CA LEU A 312 -17.12 -16.26 -5.67
C LEU A 312 -18.42 -17.04 -5.60
N ALA A 313 -18.34 -18.37 -5.48
CA ALA A 313 -19.51 -19.25 -5.46
C ALA A 313 -20.48 -18.98 -6.63
N GLY A 314 -19.94 -18.80 -7.84
CA GLY A 314 -20.72 -18.48 -9.05
C GLY A 314 -21.19 -17.03 -9.19
N HIS A 315 -20.96 -16.17 -8.18
CA HIS A 315 -21.31 -14.75 -8.26
C HIS A 315 -20.14 -13.91 -8.78
N PRO A 316 -20.27 -13.19 -9.91
CA PRO A 316 -19.21 -12.35 -10.43
C PRO A 316 -18.83 -11.23 -9.44
N ILE A 317 -17.52 -11.07 -9.23
CA ILE A 317 -16.96 -9.97 -8.47
C ILE A 317 -16.78 -8.80 -9.43
N SER A 318 -17.38 -7.66 -9.09
CA SER A 318 -17.27 -6.43 -9.88
C SER A 318 -16.04 -5.59 -9.52
N SER A 319 -15.63 -5.64 -8.25
CA SER A 319 -14.58 -4.82 -7.69
C SER A 319 -13.98 -5.43 -6.44
N SER A 320 -12.70 -5.18 -6.21
CA SER A 320 -11.96 -5.63 -5.03
C SER A 320 -11.21 -4.47 -4.41
N TYR A 321 -11.32 -4.32 -3.10
CA TYR A 321 -10.65 -3.28 -2.33
C TYR A 321 -9.76 -3.94 -1.28
N PHE A 322 -8.56 -3.38 -1.12
CA PHE A 322 -7.62 -3.80 -0.09
C PHE A 322 -7.40 -2.58 0.78
N ILE A 323 -7.62 -2.75 2.09
CA ILE A 323 -7.61 -1.66 3.05
C ILE A 323 -6.75 -2.11 4.23
N VAL A 324 -5.86 -1.22 4.66
CA VAL A 324 -5.10 -1.39 5.89
C VAL A 324 -5.59 -0.34 6.89
N ALA A 325 -5.85 -0.79 8.12
CA ALA A 325 -6.32 0.01 9.24
C ALA A 325 -5.54 -0.36 10.52
N GLY A 326 -5.64 0.48 11.56
CA GLY A 326 -4.95 0.23 12.84
C GLY A 326 -3.44 0.47 12.80
N ILE A 327 -2.96 1.32 11.89
CA ILE A 327 -1.55 1.76 11.81
C ILE A 327 -1.43 3.14 12.46
N PRO A 328 -0.33 3.46 13.17
CA PRO A 328 -0.14 4.75 13.85
C PRO A 328 0.17 5.90 12.87
N GLN A 329 -0.67 6.11 11.86
CA GLN A 329 -0.55 7.16 10.84
C GLN A 329 -1.92 7.74 10.48
N SER A 330 -1.98 9.06 10.24
CA SER A 330 -3.21 9.76 9.83
C SER A 330 -3.62 9.48 8.39
N LEU A 331 -2.70 9.01 7.55
CA LEU A 331 -2.93 8.73 6.14
C LEU A 331 -2.18 7.46 5.77
N VAL A 332 -2.86 6.50 5.16
CA VAL A 332 -2.28 5.25 4.64
C VAL A 332 -2.81 4.99 3.25
N PHE A 333 -1.93 4.73 2.30
CA PHE A 333 -2.27 4.32 0.95
C PHE A 333 -2.18 2.81 0.78
N THR A 334 -3.20 2.21 0.18
CA THR A 334 -3.18 0.82 -0.27
C THR A 334 -3.45 0.80 -1.77
N VAL A 335 -2.59 0.08 -2.49
CA VAL A 335 -2.65 -0.04 -3.94
C VAL A 335 -2.88 -1.50 -4.26
N ALA A 336 -3.84 -1.77 -5.13
CA ALA A 336 -4.06 -3.12 -5.62
C ALA A 336 -4.42 -3.11 -7.10
N SER A 337 -3.76 -3.96 -7.87
CA SER A 337 -4.17 -4.22 -9.26
C SER A 337 -4.89 -5.56 -9.34
N CYS A 338 -6.10 -5.55 -9.89
CA CYS A 338 -6.94 -6.74 -10.03
C CYS A 338 -7.91 -6.52 -11.18
N MET A 339 -8.21 -7.56 -11.98
CA MET A 339 -9.20 -7.49 -13.07
C MET A 339 -8.96 -6.33 -14.06
N GLY A 340 -7.69 -6.04 -14.38
CA GLY A 340 -7.31 -4.96 -15.30
C GLY A 340 -7.48 -3.54 -14.76
N GLN A 341 -7.79 -3.37 -13.48
CA GLN A 341 -7.94 -2.09 -12.80
C GLN A 341 -6.94 -1.97 -11.66
N LEU A 342 -6.33 -0.79 -11.50
CA LEU A 342 -5.60 -0.41 -10.31
C LEU A 342 -6.52 0.40 -9.39
N ARG A 343 -6.72 -0.08 -8.17
CA ARG A 343 -7.42 0.63 -7.10
C ARG A 343 -6.37 1.27 -6.20
N LEU A 344 -6.42 2.60 -6.09
CA LEU A 344 -5.68 3.37 -5.10
C LEU A 344 -6.67 3.77 -4.01
N VAL A 345 -6.44 3.29 -2.79
CA VAL A 345 -7.25 3.54 -1.61
C VAL A 345 -6.44 4.37 -0.63
N ALA A 346 -7.07 5.40 -0.06
CA ALA A 346 -6.54 6.18 1.05
C ALA A 346 -7.42 5.97 2.28
N THR A 347 -6.83 5.42 3.34
CA THR A 347 -7.40 5.40 4.68
C THR A 347 -6.92 6.63 5.43
N THR A 348 -7.84 7.48 5.88
CA THR A 348 -7.53 8.75 6.53
C THR A 348 -8.11 8.82 7.94
N GLN A 349 -7.44 9.56 8.83
CA GLN A 349 -7.97 9.90 10.14
C GLN A 349 -9.21 10.79 9.97
N LYS A 350 -10.37 10.29 10.39
CA LYS A 350 -11.63 11.02 10.35
C LYS A 350 -11.51 12.30 11.19
N ASN A 351 -12.14 13.38 10.73
CA ASN A 351 -12.11 14.72 11.34
C ASN A 351 -10.74 15.44 11.31
N PHE A 352 -9.68 14.82 10.78
CA PHE A 352 -8.39 15.49 10.57
C PHE A 352 -8.11 15.71 9.08
N ILE A 353 -8.30 14.68 8.24
CA ILE A 353 -8.21 14.80 6.78
C ILE A 353 -9.62 14.69 6.20
N ASP A 354 -10.06 15.75 5.52
CA ASP A 354 -11.37 15.78 4.90
C ASP A 354 -11.41 14.86 3.67
N SER A 355 -12.20 13.80 3.76
CA SER A 355 -12.26 12.75 2.74
C SER A 355 -12.72 13.25 1.38
N GLN A 356 -13.69 14.18 1.34
CA GLN A 356 -14.24 14.70 0.08
C GLN A 356 -13.21 15.54 -0.72
N PRO A 357 -12.58 16.59 -0.14
CA PRO A 357 -11.49 17.30 -0.80
C PRO A 357 -10.31 16.38 -1.14
N PHE A 358 -9.97 15.44 -0.26
CA PHE A 358 -8.87 14.50 -0.50
C PHE A 358 -9.16 13.59 -1.70
N ALA A 359 -10.36 13.00 -1.79
CA ALA A 359 -10.79 12.20 -2.94
C ALA A 359 -10.82 13.01 -4.24
N ALA A 360 -11.14 14.30 -4.18
CA ALA A 360 -11.02 15.20 -5.32
C ALA A 360 -9.55 15.40 -5.74
N CYS A 361 -8.62 15.59 -4.80
CA CYS A 361 -7.17 15.64 -5.10
C CYS A 361 -6.68 14.33 -5.73
N MET A 362 -7.17 13.18 -5.26
CA MET A 362 -6.81 11.87 -5.84
C MET A 362 -7.19 11.78 -7.32
N ARG A 363 -8.40 12.21 -7.68
CA ARG A 363 -8.87 12.21 -9.08
C ARG A 363 -8.08 13.22 -9.92
N GLU A 364 -8.01 14.47 -9.46
CA GLU A 364 -7.30 15.54 -10.17
C GLU A 364 -5.83 15.17 -10.41
N ALA A 365 -5.13 14.63 -9.40
CA ALA A 365 -3.73 14.28 -9.54
C ALA A 365 -3.48 13.26 -10.67
N PHE A 366 -4.35 12.25 -10.81
CA PHE A 366 -4.19 11.26 -11.86
C PHE A 366 -4.52 11.83 -13.25
N GLU A 367 -5.59 12.61 -13.37
CA GLU A 367 -5.97 13.22 -14.65
C GLU A 367 -4.88 14.19 -15.13
N ASN A 368 -4.38 15.07 -14.26
CA ASN A 368 -3.29 15.99 -14.58
C ASN A 368 -2.01 15.25 -15.03
N ILE A 369 -1.65 14.15 -14.37
CA ILE A 369 -0.51 13.30 -14.76
C ILE A 369 -0.76 12.65 -16.12
N PHE A 370 -1.97 12.12 -16.34
CA PHE A 370 -2.33 11.44 -17.57
C PHE A 370 -2.30 12.39 -18.76
N ASP A 371 -2.88 13.58 -18.61
CA ASP A 371 -2.91 14.61 -19.64
C ASP A 371 -1.49 15.11 -19.95
N ALA A 372 -0.68 15.39 -18.93
CA ALA A 372 0.71 15.80 -19.10
C ALA A 372 1.54 14.74 -19.85
N ALA A 373 1.35 13.45 -19.56
CA ALA A 373 2.01 12.37 -20.29
C ALA A 373 1.53 12.26 -21.75
N CYS A 374 0.24 12.47 -22.02
CA CYS A 374 -0.31 12.44 -23.37
C CYS A 374 0.19 13.62 -24.22
N ASP A 375 0.35 14.80 -23.62
CA ASP A 375 0.86 15.99 -24.29
C ASP A 375 2.36 15.92 -24.54
N HIS A 376 3.12 15.36 -23.59
CA HIS A 376 4.56 15.11 -23.76
C HIS A 376 4.83 14.18 -24.95
N GLY A 377 4.07 13.08 -25.07
CA GLY A 377 4.23 12.12 -26.19
C GLY A 377 3.85 12.66 -27.57
N ARG A 378 3.20 13.84 -27.65
CA ARG A 378 2.85 14.52 -28.92
C ARG A 378 3.89 15.54 -29.38
N ASN A 379 4.79 15.97 -28.50
CA ASN A 379 5.85 16.94 -28.79
C ASN A 379 7.23 16.32 -28.47
N PRO A 380 7.76 15.45 -29.38
CA PRO A 380 9.02 14.74 -29.16
C PRO A 380 10.28 15.63 -29.17
#